data_AF-A0A536DE35-F1
#
_entry.id   AF-A0A536DE35-F1
#
_cell.length_a   1.000
_cell.length_b   1.000
_cell.length_c   1.000
_cell.angle_alpha   90.00
_cell.angle_beta   90.00
_cell.angle_gamma   90.00
#
_symmetry.space_group_name_H-M   'P 1'
#
loop_
_entity.id
_entity.type
_entity.pdbx_description
1 polymer ?
#
loop_
_entity_poly.entity_id
_entity_poly.type
_entity_poly.pdbx_seq_one_letter_code
_entity_poly.pdbx_strand_id
1 'polypeptide(L)' 'MEWEDLMPEINRASDPSNMIWKLIDRDTGAENGAISWSFRVRDRIKIRLINEMESDHPMHHPFHIHGAGR' A
#
# COMPACT_ATOMS: atom_id res chain seq x y z
N MET A 1 13.53 2.16 18.56
CA MET A 1 12.19 2.44 19.10
C MET A 1 11.37 1.23 18.72
N GLU A 2 10.98 0.41 19.69
CA GLU A 2 10.04 -0.68 19.43
C GLU A 2 8.70 -0.02 19.13
N TRP A 3 8.16 -0.26 17.94
CA TRP A 3 6.91 0.34 17.52
C TRP A 3 5.76 -0.13 18.43
N GLU A 4 5.84 -1.36 18.94
CA GLU A 4 4.78 -1.99 19.73
C GLU A 4 4.36 -1.18 20.97
N ASP A 5 5.27 -0.46 21.61
CA ASP A 5 4.97 0.29 22.85
C ASP A 5 4.15 1.57 22.60
N LEU A 6 4.32 2.22 21.44
CA LEU A 6 3.65 3.50 21.10
C LEU A 6 2.43 3.32 20.20
N MET A 7 2.34 2.20 19.48
CA MET A 7 1.25 1.92 18.53
C MET A 7 -0.16 1.97 19.14
N PRO A 8 -0.43 1.51 20.39
CA PRO A 8 -1.79 1.51 20.92
C PRO A 8 -2.42 2.90 21.02
N GLU A 9 -1.65 3.91 21.39
CA GLU A 9 -2.15 5.28 21.53
C GLU A 9 -2.30 5.97 20.17
N ILE A 10 -1.31 5.80 19.29
CA ILE A 10 -1.35 6.30 17.90
C ILE A 10 -2.55 5.70 17.14
N ASN A 11 -2.76 4.39 17.24
CA ASN A 11 -3.90 3.71 16.62
C ASN A 11 -5.25 4.22 17.15
N ARG A 12 -5.33 4.59 18.44
CA ARG A 12 -6.57 5.12 19.03
C ARG A 12 -6.87 6.55 18.56
N ALA A 13 -5.85 7.36 18.34
CA ALA A 13 -5.99 8.73 17.85
C ALA A 13 -6.23 8.81 16.33
N SER A 14 -6.18 7.68 15.64
CA SER A 14 -6.26 7.61 14.19
C SER A 14 -7.69 7.74 13.67
N ASP A 15 -7.86 8.54 12.63
CA ASP A 15 -9.13 8.73 11.94
C ASP A 15 -8.92 9.01 10.44
N PRO A 16 -9.96 8.95 9.59
CA PRO A 16 -9.81 9.10 8.14
C PRO A 16 -9.23 10.45 7.68
N SER A 17 -9.20 11.47 8.53
CA SER A 17 -8.61 12.78 8.23
C SER A 17 -7.09 12.84 8.48
N ASN A 18 -6.55 11.94 9.32
CA ASN A 18 -5.13 11.97 9.72
C ASN A 18 -4.34 10.73 9.27
N MET A 19 -5.01 9.64 8.88
CA MET A 19 -4.37 8.46 8.33
C MET A 19 -4.94 8.14 6.94
N ILE A 20 -4.10 8.36 5.92
CA ILE A 20 -4.45 8.15 4.53
C ILE A 20 -3.54 7.08 3.94
N TRP A 21 -4.12 5.95 3.56
CA TRP A 21 -3.41 4.87 2.89
C TRP A 21 -3.36 5.12 1.39
N LYS A 22 -2.16 5.08 0.81
CA LYS A 22 -1.94 5.27 -0.63
C LYS A 22 -1.11 4.15 -1.22
N LEU A 23 -1.64 3.52 -2.26
CA LEU A 23 -0.86 2.85 -3.28
C LEU A 23 -0.65 3.86 -4.41
N ILE A 24 0.61 4.08 -4.78
CA ILE A 24 0.99 5.05 -5.82
C ILE A 24 1.68 4.29 -6.94
N ASP A 25 1.16 4.40 -8.16
CA ASP A 25 1.87 3.99 -9.36
C ASP A 25 2.94 5.05 -9.68
N ARG A 26 4.22 4.66 -9.60
CA ARG A 26 5.35 5.58 -9.76
C ARG A 26 5.50 6.10 -11.20
N ASP A 27 4.98 5.38 -12.19
CA ASP A 27 5.11 5.78 -13.59
C ASP A 27 4.08 6.87 -13.96
N THR A 28 2.88 6.80 -13.37
CA THR A 28 1.74 7.67 -13.71
C THR A 28 1.41 8.69 -12.63
N GLY A 29 1.84 8.45 -11.38
CA GLY A 29 1.41 9.21 -10.21
C GLY A 29 -0.03 8.91 -9.77
N ALA A 30 -0.71 7.95 -10.42
CA ALA A 30 -2.07 7.59 -10.04
C ALA A 30 -2.10 6.96 -8.64
N GLU A 31 -3.12 7.34 -7.86
CA GLU A 31 -3.29 6.87 -6.49
C GLU A 31 -4.52 5.96 -6.36
N ASN A 32 -4.38 4.84 -5.65
CA ASN A 32 -5.47 3.97 -5.25
C ASN A 32 -6.40 3.60 -6.44
N GLY A 33 -7.69 3.93 -6.37
CA GLY A 33 -8.68 3.60 -7.39
C GLY A 33 -8.48 4.30 -8.74
N ALA A 34 -7.60 5.30 -8.82
CA ALA A 34 -7.22 5.91 -10.09
C ALA A 34 -6.20 5.06 -10.87
N ILE A 35 -5.57 4.07 -10.22
CA ILE A 35 -4.66 3.13 -10.88
C ILE A 35 -5.48 2.18 -11.75
N SER A 36 -5.24 2.21 -13.07
CA SER A 36 -5.98 1.44 -14.06
C SER A 36 -5.06 0.51 -14.85
N TRP A 37 -4.38 -0.41 -14.16
CA TRP A 37 -3.59 -1.44 -14.83
C TRP A 37 -4.48 -2.39 -15.63
N SER A 38 -4.10 -2.64 -16.88
CA SER A 38 -4.80 -3.56 -17.77
C SER A 38 -3.81 -4.54 -18.38
N PHE A 39 -4.12 -5.83 -18.29
CA PHE A 39 -3.31 -6.92 -18.80
C PHE A 39 -4.16 -7.84 -19.68
N ARG A 40 -3.51 -8.61 -20.54
CA ARG A 40 -4.15 -9.63 -21.37
C ARG A 40 -4.03 -11.01 -20.71
N VAL A 41 -4.96 -11.90 -21.06
CA VAL A 41 -4.87 -13.31 -20.65
C VAL A 41 -3.53 -13.89 -21.15
N ARG A 42 -2.83 -14.60 -20.24
CA ARG A 42 -1.46 -15.15 -20.40
C ARG A 42 -0.30 -14.15 -20.28
N ASP A 43 -0.55 -12.89 -19.96
CA ASP A 43 0.55 -11.99 -19.60
C ASP A 43 1.26 -12.48 -18.34
N ARG A 44 2.60 -12.48 -18.36
CA ARG A 44 3.43 -12.74 -17.18
C ARG A 44 3.93 -11.43 -16.65
N ILE A 45 3.29 -10.96 -15.58
CA ILE A 45 3.59 -9.66 -14.97
C ILE A 45 4.39 -9.85 -13.68
N LYS A 46 5.33 -8.94 -13.45
CA LYS A 46 6.04 -8.80 -12.18
C LYS A 46 5.63 -7.47 -11.54
N ILE A 47 5.02 -7.55 -10.37
CA ILE A 47 4.69 -6.37 -9.57
C ILE A 47 5.75 -6.27 -8.46
N ARG A 48 6.35 -5.08 -8.30
CA ARG A 48 7.20 -4.76 -7.17
C ARG A 48 6.45 -3.75 -6.31
N LEU A 49 6.13 -4.15 -5.09
CA LEU A 49 5.61 -3.25 -4.07
C LEU A 49 6.78 -2.80 -3.18
N ILE A 50 6.85 -1.50 -2.93
CA ILE A 50 7.87 -0.89 -2.08
C ILE A 50 7.12 -0.21 -0.94
N ASN A 51 7.41 -0.61 0.29
CA ASN A 51 7.09 0.23 1.42
C ASN A 51 8.28 1.17 1.65
N GLU A 52 8.11 2.45 1.35
CA GLU A 52 9.18 3.43 1.42
C GLU A 52 9.57 3.67 2.88
N MET A 53 10.87 3.62 3.18
CA MET A 53 11.39 3.81 4.54
C MET A 53 11.19 5.24 5.07
N GLU A 54 11.01 6.20 4.15
CA GLU A 54 10.74 7.60 4.47
C GLU A 54 9.24 7.90 4.61
N SER A 55 8.37 6.89 4.62
CA SER A 55 6.95 7.07 4.95
C SER A 55 6.77 7.33 6.45
N ASP A 56 5.64 7.94 6.82
CA ASP A 56 5.26 8.16 8.22
C ASP A 56 5.06 6.85 9.00
N HIS A 57 4.98 5.72 8.29
CA HIS A 57 4.68 4.41 8.88
C HIS A 57 5.42 3.24 8.17
N PRO A 58 6.77 3.19 8.27
CA PRO A 58 7.60 2.24 7.54
C PRO A 58 7.68 0.88 8.26
N MET A 59 6.55 0.17 8.33
CA MET A 59 6.45 -1.18 8.92
C MET A 59 5.87 -2.22 7.95
N HIS A 60 5.65 -3.45 8.41
CA HIS A 60 5.10 -4.49 7.55
C HIS A 60 3.61 -4.28 7.26
N HIS A 61 3.26 -4.19 5.97
CA HIS A 61 1.89 -4.04 5.50
C HIS A 61 1.47 -5.22 4.64
N PRO A 62 0.46 -6.02 5.06
CA PRO A 62 -0.05 -7.11 4.23
C PRO A 62 -0.79 -6.56 3.02
N PHE A 63 -0.67 -7.25 1.89
CA PHE A 63 -1.45 -6.93 0.69
C PHE A 63 -2.05 -8.20 0.10
N HIS A 64 -3.13 -8.03 -0.66
CA HIS A 64 -3.82 -9.10 -1.35
C HIS A 64 -4.12 -8.69 -2.79
N ILE A 65 -3.92 -9.62 -3.73
CA ILE A 65 -4.24 -9.42 -5.15
C ILE A 65 -5.45 -10.30 -5.48
N HIS A 66 -6.51 -9.67 -5.99
CA HIS A 66 -7.69 -10.38 -6.47
C HIS A 66 -7.45 -10.94 -7.88
N GLY A 67 -7.98 -12.14 -8.15
CA GLY A 67 -8.09 -12.69 -9.51
C GLY A 67 -6.79 -13.18 -10.17
N ALA A 68 -5.67 -13.20 -9.44
CA ALA A 68 -4.42 -13.79 -9.93
C ALA A 68 -4.50 -15.32 -10.03
N GLY A 69 -3.95 -15.89 -11.11
CA GLY A 69 -3.77 -17.34 -11.26
C GLY A 69 -4.91 -18.13 -11.90
N ARG A 70 -5.83 -17.46 -12.62
CA ARG A 70 -6.80 -18.12 -13.51
C ARG A 70 -6.23 -18.31 -14.91
#